data_AF-D0KTD3-F1
#
_entry.id   AF-D0KTD3-F1
#
_cell.length_a   1.000
_cell.length_b   1.000
_cell.length_c   1.000
_cell.angle_alpha   90.00
_cell.angle_beta   90.00
_cell.angle_gamma   90.00
#
_symmetry.space_group_name_H-M   'P 1'
#
loop_
_entity.id
_entity.type
_entity.pdbx_description
1 polymer ?
#
loop_
_entity_poly.entity_id
_entity_poly.type
_entity_poly.pdbx_seq_one_letter_code
_entity_poly.pdbx_strand_id
1 'polypeptide(L)'
;MVIRIYADDREKASGIPELLKELGITVIFSQLTVADYVITDDVAVERKSVNDLVNSVFDKRFFDQISRLSEVYRFPILLVEGDINDIRKITEKWRAINNALISATIDYDVKVFYSRDKKDTAEVLKKIAEKFQFGENKSNRISLHNKAKLESVSDIQLYIVESFPNVGSILAERLLLKFGTIQNICNASISELEKALGSRKKAEDIYKILRTHYSKTNLDNDSKKTTSLFDFL
;
A
#
# COMPACT_ATOMS: atom_id res chain seq x y z
N MET A 1 -1.03 27.21 3.70
CA MET A 1 -0.23 26.05 4.15
C MET A 1 0.84 25.79 3.09
N VAL A 2 2.04 25.37 3.49
CA VAL A 2 3.19 25.22 2.58
C VAL A 2 3.38 23.75 2.21
N ILE A 3 3.43 23.44 0.91
CA ILE A 3 3.75 22.10 0.40
C ILE A 3 5.26 21.95 0.35
N ARG A 4 5.77 20.80 0.79
CA ARG A 4 7.20 20.48 0.75
C ARG A 4 7.46 19.23 -0.08
N ILE A 5 8.45 19.23 -0.95
CA ILE A 5 8.89 18.03 -1.66
C ILE A 5 10.39 17.89 -1.44
N TYR A 6 10.84 16.71 -1.02
CA TYR A 6 12.26 16.38 -1.00
C TYR A 6 12.65 15.89 -2.38
N ALA A 7 13.72 16.43 -2.95
CA ALA A 7 14.25 16.02 -4.25
C ALA A 7 15.66 15.51 -4.08
N ASP A 8 16.01 14.47 -4.83
CA ASP A 8 17.38 13.99 -4.92
C ASP A 8 18.27 15.09 -5.52
N ASP A 9 19.50 15.23 -5.03
CA ASP A 9 20.46 16.22 -5.54
C ASP A 9 20.71 16.10 -7.05
N ARG A 10 20.61 14.89 -7.62
CA ARG A 10 20.76 14.63 -9.06
C ARG A 10 19.64 15.26 -9.89
N GLU A 11 18.45 15.45 -9.33
CA GLU A 11 17.31 16.05 -10.03
C GLU A 11 17.47 17.55 -10.29
N LYS A 12 18.48 18.21 -9.72
CA LYS A 12 18.81 19.61 -10.11
C LYS A 12 19.05 19.75 -11.61
N ALA A 13 19.66 18.73 -12.24
CA ALA A 13 19.95 18.75 -13.66
C ALA A 13 18.69 18.64 -14.54
N SER A 14 17.56 18.17 -13.99
CA SER A 14 16.32 18.03 -14.74
C SER A 14 15.62 19.38 -14.95
N GLY A 15 15.80 20.36 -14.06
CA GLY A 15 15.11 21.65 -14.07
C GLY A 15 13.67 21.60 -13.52
N ILE A 16 13.22 20.43 -13.07
CA ILE A 16 11.90 20.26 -12.44
C ILE A 16 11.85 20.88 -11.04
N PRO A 17 12.91 20.79 -10.20
CA PRO A 17 12.94 21.50 -8.92
C PRO A 17 12.67 23.00 -9.04
N GLU A 18 13.16 23.65 -10.09
CA GLU A 18 12.92 25.06 -10.38
C GLU A 18 11.45 25.32 -10.72
N LEU A 19 10.87 24.49 -11.59
CA LEU A 19 9.44 24.56 -11.93
C LEU A 19 8.55 24.35 -10.71
N LEU A 20 8.91 23.41 -9.82
CA LEU A 20 8.19 23.20 -8.55
C LEU A 20 8.24 24.45 -7.66
N LYS A 21 9.38 25.13 -7.57
CA LYS A 21 9.51 26.39 -6.81
C LYS A 21 8.65 27.50 -7.42
N GLU A 22 8.61 27.62 -8.75
CA GLU A 22 7.73 28.56 -9.47
C GLU A 22 6.25 28.30 -9.17
N LEU A 23 5.87 27.03 -8.96
CA LEU A 23 4.53 26.64 -8.54
C LEU A 23 4.24 26.85 -7.05
N GLY A 24 5.16 27.47 -6.30
CA GLY A 24 5.01 27.76 -4.87
C GLY A 24 5.31 26.58 -3.94
N ILE A 25 5.95 25.52 -4.45
CA ILE A 25 6.36 24.35 -3.66
C ILE A 25 7.72 24.62 -3.03
N THR A 26 7.85 24.29 -1.74
CA THR A 26 9.15 24.31 -1.07
C THR A 26 9.91 23.03 -1.42
N VAL A 27 10.92 23.13 -2.27
CA VAL A 27 11.78 22.00 -2.63
C VAL A 27 12.98 21.93 -1.69
N ILE A 28 13.18 20.79 -1.05
CA ILE A 28 14.30 20.51 -0.14
C ILE A 28 15.19 19.49 -0.82
N PHE A 29 16.46 19.82 -1.04
CA PHE A 29 17.40 18.87 -1.62
C PHE A 29 18.02 17.98 -0.54
N SER A 30 18.11 16.69 -0.83
CA SER A 30 18.78 15.69 -0.01
C SER A 30 19.38 14.62 -0.91
N GLN A 31 20.40 13.91 -0.44
CA GLN A 31 20.84 12.67 -1.09
C GLN A 31 19.82 11.59 -0.77
N LEU A 32 19.06 11.15 -1.78
CA LEU A 32 18.07 10.10 -1.62
C LEU A 32 18.67 8.78 -2.12
N THR A 33 18.58 7.74 -1.29
CA THR A 33 19.07 6.41 -1.65
C THR A 33 18.10 5.69 -2.58
N VAL A 34 16.80 5.97 -2.44
CA VAL A 34 15.70 5.35 -3.19
C VAL A 34 14.69 6.44 -3.55
N ALA A 35 14.36 6.54 -4.85
CA ALA A 35 13.51 7.55 -5.49
C ALA A 35 14.17 8.90 -5.81
N ASP A 36 13.57 9.62 -6.76
CA ASP A 36 13.97 10.96 -7.19
C ASP A 36 13.29 12.07 -6.38
N TYR A 37 12.05 11.82 -5.94
CA TYR A 37 11.27 12.74 -5.13
C TYR A 37 10.57 12.01 -3.98
N VAL A 38 10.60 12.59 -2.78
CA VAL A 38 9.84 12.11 -1.62
C VAL A 38 8.82 13.17 -1.21
N ILE A 39 7.56 12.77 -1.21
CA ILE A 39 6.42 13.64 -0.93
C ILE A 39 6.07 13.62 0.57
N THR A 40 6.14 12.43 1.18
CA THR A 40 6.00 12.17 2.62
C THR A 40 6.81 10.93 2.95
N ASP A 41 7.00 10.59 4.23
CA ASP A 41 7.74 9.39 4.65
C ASP A 41 7.23 8.09 4.00
N ASP A 42 5.92 8.02 3.70
CA ASP A 42 5.27 6.86 3.08
C ASP A 42 5.18 6.94 1.54
N VAL A 43 5.49 8.08 0.91
CA VAL A 43 5.16 8.36 -0.51
C VAL A 43 6.39 8.89 -1.24
N ALA A 44 6.83 8.12 -2.23
CA ALA A 44 7.96 8.50 -3.08
C ALA A 44 7.66 8.29 -4.56
N VAL A 45 8.32 9.08 -5.40
CA VAL A 45 8.17 9.12 -6.85
C VAL A 45 9.53 8.88 -7.49
N GLU A 46 9.63 7.81 -8.26
CA GLU A 46 10.71 7.59 -9.22
C GLU A 46 10.28 8.20 -10.56
N ARG A 47 11.04 9.16 -11.07
CA ARG A 47 10.78 9.78 -12.38
C ARG A 47 11.57 9.03 -13.45
N LYS A 48 10.95 8.77 -14.58
CA LYS A 48 11.64 8.12 -15.70
C LYS A 48 11.16 8.66 -17.03
N SER A 49 12.08 9.14 -17.87
CA SER A 49 11.70 9.50 -19.23
C SER A 49 11.30 8.24 -20.02
N VAL A 50 10.51 8.39 -21.08
CA VAL A 50 10.17 7.26 -21.97
C VAL A 50 11.42 6.56 -22.52
N ASN A 51 12.45 7.34 -22.88
CA ASN A 51 13.73 6.77 -23.34
C ASN A 51 14.44 5.98 -22.23
N ASP A 52 14.52 6.54 -21.02
CA ASP A 52 15.17 5.87 -19.89
C ASP A 52 14.39 4.64 -19.43
N LEU A 53 13.06 4.64 -19.56
CA LEU A 53 12.21 3.49 -19.30
C LEU A 53 12.58 2.36 -20.27
N VAL A 54 12.63 2.65 -21.57
CA VAL A 54 13.00 1.66 -22.58
C VAL A 54 14.40 1.09 -22.31
N ASN A 55 15.38 1.96 -22.06
CA ASN A 55 16.76 1.55 -21.78
C ASN A 55 16.87 0.73 -20.49
N SER A 56 16.24 1.17 -19.40
CA SER A 56 16.31 0.48 -18.10
C SER A 56 15.67 -0.91 -18.13
N VAL A 57 14.63 -1.13 -18.95
CA VAL A 57 14.02 -2.46 -19.13
C VAL A 57 14.97 -3.37 -19.90
N PHE A 58 15.62 -2.89 -20.97
CA PHE A 58 16.59 -3.70 -21.72
C PHE A 58 17.86 -4.01 -20.91
N ASP A 59 18.32 -3.05 -20.12
CA ASP A 59 19.45 -3.20 -19.21
C ASP A 59 19.10 -4.03 -17.96
N LYS A 60 17.83 -4.46 -17.81
CA LYS A 60 17.29 -5.20 -16.67
C LYS A 60 17.38 -4.47 -15.32
N ARG A 61 17.73 -3.18 -15.31
CA ARG A 61 17.81 -2.35 -14.10
C ARG A 61 16.45 -1.87 -13.61
N PHE A 62 15.45 -1.82 -14.50
CA PHE A 62 14.10 -1.37 -14.18
C PHE A 62 13.50 -2.12 -12.98
N PHE A 63 13.56 -3.45 -12.97
CA PHE A 63 12.94 -4.25 -11.92
C PHE A 63 13.62 -4.10 -10.55
N ASP A 64 14.95 -3.93 -10.52
CA ASP A 64 15.68 -3.64 -9.28
C ASP A 64 15.28 -2.28 -8.69
N GLN A 65 15.12 -1.25 -9.55
CA GLN A 65 14.63 0.06 -9.11
C GLN A 65 13.21 -0.01 -8.55
N ILE A 66 12.30 -0.68 -9.26
CA ILE A 66 10.90 -0.85 -8.85
C ILE A 66 10.78 -1.65 -7.55
N SER A 67 11.53 -2.75 -7.41
CA SER A 67 11.56 -3.57 -6.18
C SER A 67 11.97 -2.73 -4.98
N ARG A 68 13.13 -2.04 -5.07
CA ARG A 68 13.62 -1.17 -3.98
C ARG A 68 12.64 -0.06 -3.62
N LEU A 69 12.00 0.55 -4.62
CA LEU A 69 10.99 1.58 -4.38
C LEU A 69 9.81 1.03 -3.57
N SER A 70 9.30 -0.15 -3.96
CA SER A 70 8.17 -0.82 -3.29
C SER A 70 8.49 -1.40 -1.90
N GLU A 71 9.75 -1.78 -1.66
CA GLU A 71 10.20 -2.28 -0.35
C GLU A 71 10.34 -1.15 0.68
N VAL A 72 10.76 0.04 0.23
CA VAL A 72 11.02 1.18 1.13
C VAL A 72 9.78 2.01 1.39
N TYR A 73 8.97 2.25 0.36
CA TYR A 73 7.83 3.16 0.46
C TYR A 73 6.51 2.41 0.34
N ARG A 74 5.58 2.79 1.22
CA ARG A 74 4.21 2.27 1.22
C ARG A 74 3.41 2.66 -0.02
N PHE A 75 3.65 3.85 -0.55
CA PHE A 75 3.01 4.38 -1.73
C PHE A 75 4.08 4.71 -2.77
N PRO A 76 4.67 3.69 -3.38
CA PRO A 76 5.66 3.85 -4.43
C PRO A 76 4.95 4.31 -5.72
N ILE A 77 5.54 5.31 -6.38
CA ILE A 77 5.01 5.89 -7.60
C ILE A 77 6.10 5.88 -8.67
N LEU A 78 5.77 5.37 -9.86
CA LEU A 78 6.56 5.56 -11.07
C LEU A 78 5.90 6.66 -11.90
N LEU A 79 6.61 7.76 -12.16
CA LEU A 79 6.16 8.85 -13.02
C LEU A 79 6.92 8.79 -14.35
N VAL A 80 6.22 8.36 -15.41
CA VAL A 80 6.76 8.27 -16.76
C VAL A 80 6.60 9.62 -17.47
N GLU A 81 7.70 10.24 -17.88
CA GLU A 81 7.74 11.52 -18.58
C GLU A 81 7.98 11.35 -20.08
N GLY A 82 7.08 11.89 -20.90
CA GLY A 82 7.12 11.86 -22.36
C GLY A 82 5.87 11.22 -22.98
N ASP A 83 5.82 11.20 -24.31
CA ASP A 83 4.73 10.54 -25.04
C ASP A 83 4.93 9.02 -25.06
N ILE A 84 4.01 8.27 -24.47
CA ILE A 84 4.06 6.80 -24.44
C ILE A 84 4.01 6.18 -25.84
N ASN A 85 3.43 6.88 -26.82
CA ASN A 85 3.40 6.44 -28.21
C ASN A 85 4.81 6.39 -28.81
N ASP A 86 5.76 7.14 -28.27
CA ASP A 86 7.15 7.14 -28.72
C ASP A 86 7.87 5.83 -28.41
N ILE A 87 7.40 5.00 -27.46
CA ILE A 87 7.95 3.67 -27.22
C ILE A 87 7.99 2.85 -28.51
N ARG A 88 6.93 2.93 -29.32
CA ARG A 88 6.83 2.18 -30.59
C ARG A 88 7.77 2.72 -31.67
N LYS A 89 8.25 3.96 -31.52
CA LYS A 89 9.27 4.57 -32.39
C LYS A 89 10.68 4.21 -31.92
N ILE A 90 10.87 4.04 -30.61
CA ILE A 90 12.18 3.74 -30.00
C ILE A 90 12.53 2.25 -30.13
N THR A 91 11.56 1.35 -29.98
CA THR A 91 11.82 -0.09 -30.03
C THR A 91 10.67 -0.93 -30.61
N GLU A 92 11.04 -1.94 -31.39
CA GLU A 92 10.11 -2.96 -31.89
C GLU A 92 9.59 -3.86 -30.75
N LYS A 93 10.34 -3.97 -29.65
CA LYS A 93 9.98 -4.79 -28.47
C LYS A 93 9.11 -4.02 -27.46
N TRP A 94 8.27 -3.10 -27.93
CA TRP A 94 7.37 -2.28 -27.09
C TRP A 94 6.48 -3.12 -26.16
N ARG A 95 6.12 -4.35 -26.54
CA ARG A 95 5.37 -5.29 -25.69
C ARG A 95 6.10 -5.64 -24.39
N ALA A 96 7.43 -5.72 -24.43
CA ALA A 96 8.23 -5.97 -23.23
C ALA A 96 8.19 -4.75 -22.28
N ILE A 97 8.17 -3.54 -22.83
CA ILE A 97 8.06 -2.31 -22.04
C ILE A 97 6.68 -2.23 -21.39
N ASN A 98 5.62 -2.51 -22.15
CA ASN A 98 4.27 -2.59 -21.59
C ASN A 98 4.17 -3.66 -20.51
N ASN A 99 4.76 -4.83 -20.72
CA ASN A 99 4.79 -5.88 -19.69
C ASN A 99 5.52 -5.42 -18.43
N ALA A 100 6.63 -4.68 -18.57
CA ALA A 100 7.35 -4.12 -17.43
C ALA A 100 6.49 -3.13 -16.63
N LEU A 101 5.75 -2.24 -17.30
CA LEU A 101 4.82 -1.31 -16.64
C LEU A 101 3.65 -2.03 -15.96
N ILE A 102 3.11 -3.08 -16.60
CA ILE A 102 2.06 -3.93 -16.03
C ILE A 102 2.59 -4.64 -14.78
N SER A 103 3.77 -5.26 -14.84
CA SER A 103 4.40 -5.90 -13.69
C SER A 103 4.68 -4.91 -12.57
N ALA A 104 5.21 -3.72 -12.86
CA ALA A 104 5.41 -2.68 -11.85
C ALA A 104 4.09 -2.36 -11.11
N THR A 105 2.97 -2.29 -11.85
CA THR A 105 1.66 -1.98 -11.28
C THR A 105 1.06 -3.16 -10.50
N ILE A 106 1.10 -4.37 -11.04
CA ILE A 106 0.38 -5.52 -10.50
C ILE A 106 1.24 -6.30 -9.50
N ASP A 107 2.49 -6.59 -9.86
CA ASP A 107 3.36 -7.49 -9.10
C ASP A 107 4.07 -6.74 -7.96
N TYR A 108 4.39 -5.45 -8.14
CA TYR A 108 5.13 -4.63 -7.18
C TYR A 108 4.28 -3.53 -6.50
N ASP A 109 2.97 -3.47 -6.80
CA ASP A 109 2.04 -2.44 -6.29
C ASP A 109 2.53 -0.99 -6.48
N VAL A 110 3.29 -0.73 -7.57
CA VAL A 110 3.79 0.60 -7.92
C VAL A 110 2.79 1.33 -8.80
N LYS A 111 2.32 2.48 -8.33
CA LYS A 111 1.36 3.31 -9.07
C LYS A 111 2.07 3.99 -10.24
N VAL A 112 1.60 3.75 -11.46
CA VAL A 112 2.16 4.37 -12.65
C VAL A 112 1.34 5.59 -13.04
N PHE A 113 1.99 6.76 -13.07
CA PHE A 113 1.45 8.00 -13.61
C PHE A 113 2.26 8.45 -14.82
N TYR A 114 1.67 9.34 -15.61
CA TYR A 114 2.26 9.86 -16.83
C TYR A 114 2.27 11.39 -16.82
N SER A 115 3.26 11.95 -17.49
CA SER A 115 3.42 13.39 -17.72
C SER A 115 4.00 13.60 -19.11
N ARG A 116 3.63 14.69 -19.78
CA ARG A 116 4.04 14.95 -21.18
C ARG A 116 5.43 15.55 -21.29
N ASP A 117 5.77 16.42 -20.35
CA ASP A 117 7.01 17.17 -20.31
C ASP A 117 7.32 17.62 -18.88
N LYS A 118 8.46 18.27 -18.67
CA LYS A 118 8.93 18.74 -17.35
C LYS A 118 7.94 19.65 -16.62
N LYS A 119 7.18 20.49 -17.34
CA LYS A 119 6.17 21.38 -16.72
C LYS A 119 4.99 20.56 -16.24
N ASP A 120 4.54 19.62 -17.06
CA ASP A 120 3.49 18.66 -16.72
C ASP A 120 3.92 17.78 -15.53
N THR A 121 5.19 17.34 -15.49
CA THR A 121 5.79 16.60 -14.38
C THR A 121 5.71 17.39 -13.07
N ALA A 122 6.06 18.68 -13.09
CA ALA A 122 5.97 19.54 -11.91
C ALA A 122 4.52 19.71 -11.42
N GLU A 123 3.56 19.87 -12.34
CA GLU A 123 2.13 19.92 -11.99
C GLU A 123 1.62 18.59 -11.40
N VAL A 124 2.01 17.44 -11.98
CA VAL A 124 1.66 16.12 -11.45
C VAL A 124 2.22 15.93 -10.04
N LEU A 125 3.51 16.24 -9.82
CA LEU A 125 4.15 16.15 -8.51
C LEU A 125 3.46 17.05 -7.48
N LYS A 126 3.10 18.28 -7.85
CA LYS A 126 2.33 19.18 -7.01
C LYS A 126 0.98 18.57 -6.64
N LYS A 127 0.23 18.02 -7.59
CA LYS A 127 -1.09 17.42 -7.34
C LYS A 127 -1.01 16.18 -6.45
N ILE A 128 0.03 15.37 -6.62
CA ILE A 128 0.33 14.25 -5.71
C ILE A 128 0.59 14.80 -4.30
N ALA A 129 1.45 15.81 -4.17
CA ALA A 129 1.76 16.42 -2.88
C ALA A 129 0.55 17.05 -2.19
N GLU A 130 -0.30 17.78 -2.91
CA GLU A 130 -1.58 18.30 -2.40
C GLU A 130 -2.45 17.17 -1.83
N LYS A 131 -2.59 16.06 -2.56
CA LYS A 131 -3.41 14.91 -2.13
C LYS A 131 -2.87 14.21 -0.88
N PHE A 132 -1.56 14.05 -0.76
CA PHE A 132 -0.96 13.31 0.36
C PHE A 132 -0.66 14.17 1.58
N GLN A 133 -0.35 15.46 1.42
CA GLN A 133 -0.04 16.36 2.54
C GLN A 133 -1.26 17.10 3.09
N PHE A 134 -2.28 17.34 2.26
CA PHE A 134 -3.47 18.10 2.65
C PHE A 134 -4.79 17.38 2.39
N GLY A 135 -4.82 16.32 1.60
CA GLY A 135 -6.01 15.47 1.53
C GLY A 135 -6.34 14.87 2.89
N GLU A 136 -7.58 14.42 3.07
CA GLU A 136 -8.08 13.72 4.27
C GLU A 136 -7.27 12.44 4.63
N ASN A 137 -6.28 12.08 3.81
CA ASN A 137 -5.38 10.95 3.95
C ASN A 137 -4.22 11.13 4.95
N LYS A 138 -4.20 12.19 5.77
CA LYS A 138 -3.18 12.38 6.84
C LYS A 138 -3.08 11.22 7.85
N SER A 139 -4.02 10.26 7.84
CA SER A 139 -4.03 9.10 8.73
C SER A 139 -4.50 7.79 8.05
N ASN A 140 -4.43 7.66 6.73
CA ASN A 140 -4.76 6.37 6.13
C ASN A 140 -3.54 5.46 6.15
N ARG A 141 -3.33 4.87 7.35
CA ARG A 141 -2.91 3.47 7.40
C ARG A 141 -3.84 2.76 6.42
N ILE A 142 -3.34 2.30 5.27
CA ILE A 142 -3.91 1.19 4.51
C ILE A 142 -4.35 0.17 5.54
N SER A 143 -5.64 0.19 5.84
CA SER A 143 -6.32 -0.94 6.41
C SER A 143 -6.48 -1.86 5.20
N LEU A 144 -5.91 -3.05 5.27
CA LEU A 144 -6.19 -4.14 4.31
C LEU A 144 -7.65 -4.62 4.39
N HIS A 145 -8.51 -3.85 5.04
CA HIS A 145 -9.94 -3.89 4.86
C HIS A 145 -10.34 -2.62 4.11
N ASN A 146 -10.70 -2.80 2.83
CA ASN A 146 -11.57 -1.87 2.15
C ASN A 146 -12.79 -1.65 3.03
N LYS A 147 -12.77 -0.57 3.81
CA LYS A 147 -13.92 -0.10 4.54
C LYS A 147 -14.86 0.45 3.47
N ALA A 148 -15.73 -0.42 2.93
CA ALA A 148 -16.98 0.02 2.32
C ALA A 148 -17.52 1.13 3.23
N LYS A 149 -17.98 2.25 2.69
CA LYS A 149 -18.45 3.38 3.50
C LYS A 149 -19.46 2.86 4.54
N LEU A 150 -19.01 2.65 5.78
CA LEU A 150 -19.85 2.22 6.89
C LEU A 150 -20.49 3.52 7.40
N GLU A 151 -21.57 3.93 6.74
CA GLU A 151 -22.26 5.21 7.02
C GLU A 151 -23.12 5.11 8.28
N SER A 152 -23.52 3.90 8.68
CA SER A 152 -24.33 3.66 9.87
C SER A 152 -23.59 2.92 11.00
N VAL A 153 -24.06 3.09 12.24
CA VAL A 153 -23.57 2.34 13.42
C VAL A 153 -23.75 0.83 13.23
N SER A 154 -24.80 0.40 12.53
CA SER A 154 -25.08 -1.00 12.23
C SER A 154 -24.01 -1.60 11.31
N ASP A 155 -23.58 -0.86 10.30
CA ASP A 155 -22.53 -1.31 9.37
C ASP A 155 -21.20 -1.48 10.10
N ILE A 156 -20.88 -0.55 11.02
CA ILE A 156 -19.70 -0.64 11.87
C ILE A 156 -19.79 -1.85 12.80
N GLN A 157 -20.96 -2.12 13.37
CA GLN A 157 -21.16 -3.30 14.22
C GLN A 157 -20.96 -4.60 13.46
N LEU A 158 -21.54 -4.72 12.27
CA LEU A 158 -21.39 -5.89 11.42
C LEU A 158 -19.92 -6.14 11.06
N TYR A 159 -19.23 -5.09 10.60
CA TYR A 159 -17.82 -5.15 10.22
C TYR A 159 -16.89 -5.56 11.37
N ILE A 160 -17.10 -5.04 12.59
CA ILE A 160 -16.29 -5.45 13.75
C ILE A 160 -16.48 -6.93 14.06
N VAL A 161 -17.72 -7.43 13.98
CA VAL A 161 -18.02 -8.84 14.30
C VAL A 161 -17.54 -9.78 13.19
N GLU A 162 -17.59 -9.37 11.92
CA GLU A 162 -16.98 -10.10 10.79
C GLU A 162 -15.46 -10.23 10.90
N SER A 163 -14.81 -9.37 11.69
CA SER A 163 -13.36 -9.43 11.92
C SER A 163 -12.95 -10.58 12.84
N PHE A 164 -13.89 -11.28 13.47
CA PHE A 164 -13.60 -12.48 14.26
C PHE A 164 -13.24 -13.67 13.37
N PRO A 165 -12.32 -14.55 13.81
CA PRO A 165 -11.92 -15.70 13.01
C PRO A 165 -13.13 -16.62 12.75
N ASN A 166 -13.27 -17.06 11.51
CA ASN A 166 -14.33 -17.98 11.06
C ASN A 166 -15.76 -17.44 11.18
N VAL A 167 -15.93 -16.10 11.24
CA VAL A 167 -17.22 -15.39 11.25
C VAL A 167 -17.35 -14.60 9.96
N GLY A 168 -18.27 -14.99 9.08
CA GLY A 168 -18.67 -14.18 7.92
C GLY A 168 -19.94 -13.39 8.19
N SER A 169 -20.40 -12.62 7.19
CA SER A 169 -21.55 -11.70 7.28
C SER A 169 -22.81 -12.33 7.90
N ILE A 170 -23.20 -13.51 7.44
CA ILE A 170 -24.38 -14.25 7.94
C ILE A 170 -24.26 -14.58 9.43
N LEU A 171 -23.06 -14.97 9.88
CA LEU A 171 -22.83 -15.30 11.29
C LEU A 171 -22.72 -14.03 12.15
N ALA A 172 -22.11 -12.98 11.61
CA ALA A 172 -22.00 -11.70 12.28
C ALA A 172 -23.38 -11.07 12.54
N GLU A 173 -24.26 -11.07 11.53
CA GLU A 173 -25.64 -10.61 11.67
C GLU A 173 -26.40 -11.44 12.71
N ARG A 174 -26.28 -12.77 12.67
CA ARG A 174 -26.90 -13.66 13.66
C ARG A 174 -26.42 -13.39 15.08
N LEU A 175 -25.12 -13.14 15.27
CA LEU A 175 -24.56 -12.79 16.58
C LEU A 175 -25.14 -11.46 17.07
N LEU A 176 -25.20 -10.45 16.22
CA LEU A 176 -25.74 -9.14 16.57
C LEU A 176 -27.24 -9.20 16.88
N LEU A 177 -28.02 -9.97 16.12
CA LEU A 177 -29.45 -10.18 16.41
C LEU A 177 -29.67 -10.94 17.73
N LYS A 178 -28.81 -11.92 18.04
CA LYS A 178 -28.95 -12.73 19.27
C LYS A 178 -28.50 -11.99 20.53
N PHE A 179 -27.37 -11.29 20.47
CA PHE A 179 -26.73 -10.67 21.63
C PHE A 179 -27.03 -9.16 21.75
N GLY A 180 -27.54 -8.53 20.69
CA GLY A 180 -27.96 -7.12 20.64
C GLY A 180 -26.82 -6.12 20.54
N THR A 181 -25.68 -6.36 21.17
CA THR A 181 -24.52 -5.46 21.14
C THR A 181 -23.20 -6.24 21.05
N ILE A 182 -22.16 -5.60 20.51
CA ILE A 182 -20.79 -6.15 20.51
C ILE A 182 -20.33 -6.41 21.95
N GLN A 183 -20.66 -5.54 22.90
CA GLN A 183 -20.32 -5.72 24.31
C GLN A 183 -20.88 -7.05 24.86
N ASN A 184 -22.12 -7.39 24.52
CA ASN A 184 -22.73 -8.64 24.95
C ASN A 184 -22.07 -9.86 24.27
N ILE A 185 -21.68 -9.74 22.99
CA ILE A 185 -20.89 -10.79 22.31
C ILE A 185 -19.55 -11.00 23.03
N CYS A 186 -18.85 -9.92 23.38
CA CYS A 186 -17.56 -9.98 24.06
C CYS A 186 -17.64 -10.61 25.47
N ASN A 187 -18.78 -10.44 26.15
CA ASN A 187 -19.02 -10.97 27.49
C ASN A 187 -19.67 -12.35 27.51
N ALA A 188 -20.12 -12.87 26.36
CA ALA A 188 -20.78 -14.16 26.26
C ALA A 188 -19.88 -15.31 26.71
N SER A 189 -20.49 -16.32 27.33
CA SER A 189 -19.84 -17.58 27.66
C SER A 189 -19.58 -18.41 26.40
N ILE A 190 -18.64 -19.36 26.48
CA ILE A 190 -18.34 -20.27 25.36
C ILE A 190 -19.60 -21.04 24.93
N SER A 191 -20.47 -21.44 25.87
CA SER A 191 -21.72 -22.15 25.55
C SER A 191 -22.71 -21.28 24.76
N GLU A 192 -22.80 -19.99 25.08
CA GLU A 192 -23.69 -19.06 24.38
C GLU A 192 -23.22 -18.75 22.96
N LEU A 193 -21.90 -18.56 22.80
CA LEU A 193 -21.24 -18.40 21.51
C LEU A 193 -21.37 -19.66 20.65
N GLU A 194 -21.16 -20.84 21.24
CA GLU A 194 -21.32 -22.13 20.57
C GLU A 194 -22.73 -22.31 20.01
N LYS A 195 -23.77 -22.00 20.82
CA LYS A 195 -25.17 -22.01 20.36
C LYS A 195 -25.43 -21.06 19.19
N ALA A 196 -24.67 -19.96 19.06
CA ALA A 196 -24.84 -18.99 17.98
C ALA A 196 -24.05 -19.38 16.71
N LEU A 197 -22.84 -19.89 16.89
CA LEU A 197 -21.88 -20.23 15.84
C LEU A 197 -22.07 -21.65 15.28
N GLY A 198 -22.75 -22.52 16.02
CA GLY A 198 -22.92 -23.94 15.70
C GLY A 198 -21.64 -24.77 15.82
N SER A 199 -20.60 -24.24 16.47
CA SER A 199 -19.30 -24.91 16.60
C SER A 199 -18.61 -24.51 17.89
N ARG A 200 -18.25 -25.52 18.70
CA ARG A 200 -17.47 -25.35 19.92
C ARG A 200 -16.10 -24.71 19.66
N LYS A 201 -15.39 -25.22 18.65
CA LYS A 201 -14.04 -24.75 18.29
C LYS A 201 -14.03 -23.26 17.95
N LYS A 202 -14.98 -22.80 17.11
CA LYS A 202 -15.11 -21.38 16.76
C LYS A 202 -15.40 -20.50 18.00
N ALA A 203 -16.24 -20.98 18.90
CA ALA A 203 -16.55 -20.27 20.14
C ALA A 203 -15.31 -20.13 21.04
N GLU A 204 -14.51 -21.19 21.17
CA GLU A 204 -13.27 -21.17 21.94
C GLU A 204 -12.21 -20.24 21.34
N ASP A 205 -12.04 -20.24 20.01
CA ASP A 205 -11.10 -19.34 19.31
C ASP A 205 -11.45 -17.87 19.57
N ILE A 206 -12.73 -17.50 19.42
CA ILE A 206 -13.21 -16.14 19.69
C ILE A 206 -13.06 -15.78 21.16
N TYR A 207 -13.49 -16.67 22.07
CA TYR A 207 -13.39 -16.46 23.51
C TYR A 207 -11.94 -16.25 23.97
N LYS A 208 -10.99 -17.00 23.38
CA LYS A 208 -9.56 -16.85 23.64
C LYS A 208 -9.06 -15.48 23.21
N ILE A 209 -9.39 -15.02 22.00
CA ILE A 209 -8.97 -13.71 21.48
C ILE A 209 -9.49 -12.58 22.38
N LEU A 210 -10.75 -12.65 22.81
CA LEU A 210 -11.38 -11.62 23.62
C LEU A 210 -10.78 -11.46 25.03
N ARG A 211 -10.13 -12.51 25.56
CA ARG A 211 -9.67 -12.56 26.97
C ARG A 211 -8.17 -12.69 27.14
N THR A 212 -7.42 -12.96 26.08
CA THR A 212 -5.96 -13.05 26.15
C THR A 212 -5.37 -11.65 26.23
N HIS A 213 -4.51 -11.38 27.22
CA HIS A 213 -3.79 -10.13 27.30
C HIS A 213 -2.88 -9.93 26.08
N TYR A 214 -2.92 -8.74 25.51
CA TYR A 214 -2.03 -8.37 24.43
C TYR A 214 -0.58 -8.27 24.94
N SER A 215 0.34 -8.97 24.28
CA SER A 215 1.78 -8.85 24.47
C SER A 215 2.45 -8.62 23.12
N LYS A 216 3.36 -7.63 23.05
CA LYS A 216 4.07 -7.26 21.83
C LYS A 216 5.18 -8.26 21.44
N THR A 217 5.54 -9.17 22.35
CA THR A 217 6.55 -10.22 22.16
C THR A 217 5.86 -11.58 22.05
N ASN A 218 5.51 -12.00 20.84
CA ASN A 218 5.14 -13.39 20.51
C ASN A 218 5.45 -13.67 19.02
N LEU A 219 6.73 -13.59 18.70
CA LEU A 219 7.36 -14.46 17.70
C LEU A 219 8.27 -15.39 18.55
N ASP A 220 8.31 -16.68 18.23
CA ASP A 220 9.15 -17.72 18.88
C ASP A 220 8.55 -18.51 20.06
N ASN A 221 7.35 -19.07 19.89
CA ASN A 221 6.98 -20.27 20.67
C ASN A 221 6.04 -21.23 19.91
N ASP A 222 6.28 -21.43 18.62
CA ASP A 222 5.74 -22.57 17.87
C ASP A 222 6.85 -23.32 17.10
N SER A 223 8.01 -23.47 17.72
CA SER A 223 8.96 -24.53 17.36
C SER A 223 8.43 -25.88 17.86
N LYS A 224 7.40 -26.40 17.19
CA LYS A 224 7.07 -27.83 17.23
C LYS A 224 7.52 -28.47 15.93
N LYS A 225 8.70 -29.10 16.02
CA LYS A 225 9.20 -30.23 15.22
C LYS A 225 8.37 -30.56 13.97
N THR A 226 8.84 -30.08 12.82
CA THR A 226 8.67 -30.79 11.55
C THR A 226 10.06 -31.14 11.04
N THR A 227 10.34 -32.43 11.10
CA THR A 227 11.55 -33.11 10.64
C THR A 227 11.92 -32.64 9.23
N SER A 228 13.18 -32.24 9.05
CA SER A 228 13.70 -31.77 7.76
C SER A 228 13.94 -32.95 6.83
N LEU A 229 13.61 -32.79 5.55
CA LEU A 229 13.87 -33.76 4.46
C LEU A 229 15.36 -34.06 4.25
N PHE A 230 16.26 -33.33 4.91
CA PHE A 230 17.71 -33.54 4.89
C PHE A 230 18.20 -34.61 5.88
N ASP A 231 17.35 -35.15 6.75
CA ASP A 231 17.74 -36.24 7.67
C ASP A 231 17.76 -37.63 6.99
N PHE A 232 17.62 -37.70 5.66
CA PHE A 232 17.59 -38.94 4.85
C PHE A 232 18.48 -38.94 3.59
N LEU A 233 19.49 -38.05 3.52
CA LEU A 233 20.57 -38.07 2.52
C LEU A 233 21.92 -38.09 3.23
#